data_AF-A0A3N7F1D8-F1
#
_entry.id   AF-A0A3N7F1D8-F1
#
_cell.length_a   1.000
_cell.length_b   1.000
_cell.length_c   1.000
_cell.angle_alpha   90.00
_cell.angle_beta   90.00
_cell.angle_gamma   90.00
#
_symmetry.space_group_name_H-M   'P 1'
#
loop_
_entity.id
_entity.type
_entity.pdbx_description
1 polymer ?
#
loop_
_entity_poly.entity_id
_entity_poly.type
_entity_poly.pdbx_seq_one_letter_code
_entity_poly.pdbx_strand_id
1 'polypeptide(L)' 'SDSAVRDTTAPSAPTVVIATDANNDGFINKAEQGSATTDTVNIGLPADAKAGDTLNVTINGVAQAGHVLTAAEISA' A
#
# COMPACT_ATOMS: atom_id res chain seq x y z
N SER A 1 33.61 7.09 20.15
CA SER A 1 33.35 6.48 18.83
C SER A 1 31.93 6.84 18.46
N ASP A 2 31.72 7.40 17.27
CA ASP A 2 30.39 7.71 16.74
C ASP A 2 30.11 6.77 15.55
N SER A 3 28.88 6.30 15.42
CA SER A 3 28.48 5.36 14.37
C SER A 3 27.05 5.65 13.91
N ALA A 4 26.85 5.73 12.60
CA ALA A 4 25.55 5.82 11.96
C ALA A 4 25.41 4.66 10.95
N VAL A 5 24.22 4.05 10.92
CA VAL A 5 23.88 3.02 9.93
C VAL A 5 23.04 3.68 8.84
N ARG A 6 23.50 3.61 7.59
CA ARG A 6 22.79 4.12 6.42
C ARG A 6 22.07 2.96 5.74
N ASP A 7 20.74 2.95 5.82
CA ASP A 7 19.91 2.06 5.01
C ASP A 7 19.55 2.75 3.70
N THR A 8 19.84 2.12 2.58
CA THR A 8 19.50 2.60 1.23
C THR A 8 18.74 1.57 0.42
N THR A 9 18.34 0.47 1.05
CA THR A 9 17.66 -0.62 0.36
C THR A 9 16.17 -0.33 0.42
N ALA A 10 15.54 -0.19 -0.74
CA ALA A 10 14.09 -0.12 -0.78
C ALA A 10 13.52 -1.47 -0.32
N PRO A 11 12.40 -1.48 0.44
CA PRO A 11 11.72 -2.70 0.80
C PRO A 11 11.20 -3.41 -0.46
N SER A 12 10.83 -4.67 -0.29
CA SER A 12 10.19 -5.46 -1.34
C SER A 12 8.89 -4.80 -1.83
N ALA A 13 8.36 -5.23 -2.99
CA ALA A 13 7.12 -4.66 -3.49
C ALA A 13 5.94 -4.96 -2.54
N PRO A 14 5.05 -3.99 -2.28
CA PRO A 14 3.81 -4.26 -1.54
C PRO A 14 2.84 -5.08 -2.39
N THR A 15 1.82 -5.66 -1.74
CA THR A 15 0.67 -6.26 -2.42
C THR A 15 -0.49 -5.28 -2.44
N VAL A 16 -1.38 -5.42 -3.43
CA VAL A 16 -2.58 -4.59 -3.57
C VAL A 16 -3.78 -5.49 -3.78
N VAL A 17 -4.82 -5.29 -2.98
CA VAL A 17 -6.10 -5.97 -3.08
C VAL A 17 -7.21 -4.94 -3.05
N ILE A 18 -8.13 -5.01 -4.00
CA ILE A 18 -9.36 -4.21 -3.97
C ILE A 18 -10.42 -5.08 -3.29
N ALA A 19 -10.87 -4.68 -2.10
CA ALA A 19 -11.70 -5.55 -1.25
C ALA A 19 -13.06 -5.90 -1.87
N THR A 20 -13.54 -5.09 -2.81
CA THR A 20 -14.80 -5.29 -3.53
C THR A 20 -14.66 -6.20 -4.75
N ASP A 21 -13.45 -6.43 -5.26
CA ASP A 21 -13.17 -7.38 -6.34
C ASP A 21 -13.20 -8.82 -5.80
N ALA A 22 -14.41 -9.31 -5.53
CA ALA A 22 -14.61 -10.57 -4.81
C ALA A 22 -14.17 -11.80 -5.61
N ASN A 23 -14.16 -11.71 -6.94
CA ASN A 23 -13.73 -12.79 -7.82
C ASN A 23 -12.28 -12.63 -8.32
N ASN A 24 -11.62 -11.51 -7.99
CA ASN A 24 -10.24 -11.19 -8.34
C ASN A 24 -9.98 -11.25 -9.86
N ASP A 25 -10.97 -10.86 -10.67
CA ASP A 25 -10.85 -10.88 -12.13
C ASP A 25 -10.24 -9.58 -12.72
N GLY A 26 -9.97 -8.60 -11.86
CA GLY A 26 -9.37 -7.32 -12.22
C GLY A 26 -10.39 -6.25 -12.62
N PHE A 27 -11.68 -6.54 -12.53
CA PHE A 27 -12.76 -5.59 -12.80
C PHE A 27 -13.77 -5.57 -11.65
N ILE A 28 -14.27 -4.38 -11.34
CA ILE A 28 -15.43 -4.24 -10.46
C ILE A 28 -16.70 -4.17 -11.31
N ASN A 29 -17.55 -5.18 -11.18
CA ASN A 29 -18.86 -5.20 -11.82
C ASN A 29 -19.98 -4.68 -10.90
N LYS A 30 -21.21 -4.61 -11.42
CA LYS A 30 -22.36 -4.08 -10.67
C LYS A 30 -22.75 -4.92 -9.44
N ALA A 31 -22.54 -6.23 -9.49
CA ALA A 31 -22.84 -7.11 -8.36
C ALA A 31 -21.82 -6.90 -7.23
N GLU A 32 -20.55 -6.68 -7.59
CA GLU A 32 -19.45 -6.37 -6.66
C GLU A 32 -19.56 -4.97 -6.06
N GLN A 33 -19.84 -3.96 -6.89
CA GLN A 33 -19.95 -2.57 -6.46
C GLN A 33 -21.21 -2.29 -5.63
N GLY A 34 -22.30 -3.01 -5.91
CA GLY A 34 -23.59 -2.77 -5.28
C GLY A 34 -24.09 -1.33 -5.47
N SER A 35 -24.24 -0.59 -4.37
CA SER A 35 -24.62 0.83 -4.36
C SER A 35 -23.49 1.75 -3.88
N ALA A 36 -22.28 1.21 -3.68
CA ALA A 36 -21.14 2.00 -3.25
C ALA A 36 -20.64 2.89 -4.39
N THR A 37 -20.14 4.07 -4.03
CA THR A 37 -19.49 5.00 -4.98
C THR A 37 -17.96 5.03 -4.80
N THR A 38 -17.44 4.24 -3.87
CA THR A 38 -16.03 4.17 -3.49
C THR A 38 -15.66 2.74 -3.16
N ASP A 39 -14.45 2.34 -3.55
CA ASP A 39 -13.89 1.03 -3.22
C ASP A 39 -12.77 1.16 -2.18
N THR A 40 -12.62 0.13 -1.36
CA THR A 40 -11.52 0.04 -0.40
C THR A 40 -10.36 -0.71 -1.03
N VAL A 41 -9.18 -0.08 -1.03
CA VAL A 41 -7.93 -0.69 -1.48
C VAL A 41 -7.08 -1.01 -0.26
N ASN A 42 -6.76 -2.29 -0.09
CA ASN A 42 -5.86 -2.78 0.94
C ASN A 42 -4.47 -2.94 0.35
N ILE A 43 -3.48 -2.32 1.00
CA ILE A 43 -2.08 -2.43 0.63
C ILE A 43 -1.39 -3.28 1.69
N GLY A 44 -0.88 -4.44 1.28
CA GLY A 44 -0.07 -5.29 2.15
C GLY A 44 1.37 -4.83 2.14
N LEU A 45 1.90 -4.50 3.31
CA LEU A 45 3.31 -4.15 3.46
C LEU A 45 4.17 -5.42 3.48
N PRO A 46 5.34 -5.43 2.82
CA PRO A 46 6.24 -6.56 2.87
C PRO A 46 6.92 -6.66 4.26
N ALA A 47 7.42 -7.83 4.60
CA ALA A 47 8.03 -8.09 5.91
C ALA A 47 9.32 -7.27 6.17
N ASP A 48 9.94 -6.74 5.12
CA ASP A 48 11.15 -5.91 5.20
C ASP A 48 10.85 -4.40 5.24
N ALA A 49 9.57 -3.99 5.18
CA ALA A 49 9.18 -2.60 5.39
C ALA A 49 9.45 -2.14 6.82
N LYS A 50 9.93 -0.90 6.97
CA LYS A 50 10.28 -0.30 8.25
C LYS A 50 9.69 1.10 8.37
N ALA A 51 9.59 1.56 9.62
CA ALA A 51 9.22 2.95 9.89
C ALA A 51 10.25 3.89 9.25
N GLY A 52 9.77 4.91 8.54
CA GLY A 52 10.59 5.82 7.75
C GLY A 52 10.65 5.48 6.26
N ASP A 53 10.27 4.26 5.84
CA ASP A 53 10.07 3.97 4.42
C ASP A 53 8.87 4.75 3.88
N THR A 54 8.89 5.06 2.58
CA THR A 54 7.82 5.83 1.92
C THR A 54 7.00 4.94 1.00
N LEU A 55 5.70 4.83 1.29
CA LEU A 55 4.70 4.24 0.42
C LEU A 55 4.25 5.26 -0.62
N ASN A 56 4.54 4.97 -1.89
CA ASN A 56 4.12 5.80 -3.03
C ASN A 56 2.96 5.15 -3.75
N VAL A 57 1.87 5.91 -3.95
CA VAL A 57 0.65 5.42 -4.61
C VAL A 57 0.37 6.26 -5.85
N THR A 58 -0.02 5.61 -6.94
CA THR A 58 -0.45 6.27 -8.18
C THR A 58 -1.83 5.74 -8.55
N ILE A 59 -2.77 6.65 -8.80
CA ILE A 59 -4.15 6.31 -9.16
C ILE A 59 -4.43 6.93 -10.52
N ASN A 60 -4.75 6.10 -11.52
CA ASN A 60 -5.04 6.55 -12.90
C ASN A 60 -3.94 7.46 -13.50
N GLY A 61 -2.67 7.12 -13.23
CA GLY A 61 -1.50 7.90 -13.68
C GLY A 61 -1.21 9.16 -12.85
N VAL A 62 -2.02 9.47 -11.83
CA VAL A 62 -1.81 10.60 -10.92
C VAL A 62 -1.12 10.12 -9.65
N ALA A 63 0.08 10.64 -9.40
CA ALA A 63 0.81 10.38 -8.16
C ALA A 63 0.08 11.02 -6.97
N GLN A 64 -0.08 10.25 -5.90
CA GLN A 64 -0.56 10.71 -4.61
C GLN A 64 0.61 11.24 -3.78
N ALA A 65 0.31 11.98 -2.71
CA ALA A 65 1.33 12.32 -1.73
C ALA A 65 1.91 11.04 -1.13
N GLY A 66 3.26 10.96 -1.08
CA GLY A 66 3.95 9.83 -0.47
C GLY A 66 3.62 9.75 1.02
N HIS A 67 3.31 8.54 1.49
CA HIS A 67 3.00 8.28 2.89
C HIS A 67 4.23 7.66 3.57
N VAL A 68 4.76 8.33 4.60
CA VAL A 68 5.88 7.79 5.37
C VAL A 68 5.34 6.85 6.43
N LEU A 69 5.78 5.60 6.38
CA LEU A 69 5.34 4.57 7.31
C LEU A 69 5.79 4.88 8.73
N THR A 70 4.83 4.80 9.65
CA THR A 70 5.04 4.93 11.08
C THR A 70 5.33 3.56 11.71
N ALA A 71 5.94 3.56 12.89
CA ALA A 71 6.17 2.31 13.63
C ALA A 71 4.87 1.56 13.95
N ALA A 72 3.76 2.29 14.15
CA ALA A 72 2.45 1.69 14.41
C ALA A 72 1.96 0.87 13.20
N GLU A 73 2.15 1.38 11.98
CA GLU A 73 1.71 0.73 10.74
C GLU A 73 2.55 -0.50 10.37
N ILE A 74 3.81 -0.56 10.81
CA ILE A 74 4.65 -1.76 10.66
C ILE A 74 4.28 -2.85 11.66
N SER A 75 3.72 -2.47 12.81
CA SER A 75 3.41 -3.40 13.91
C SER A 75 1.96 -3.91 13.93
N ALA A 76 1.10 -3.40 13.03
CA ALA A 76 -0.32 -3.72 12.95
C ALA A 76 -0.57 -5.03 12.19
#